data_AF-A0A1G4XBN5-F1
#
_entry.id   AF-A0A1G4XBN5-F1
#
_cell.length_a   1.000
_cell.length_b   1.000
_cell.length_c   1.000
_cell.angle_alpha   90.00
_cell.angle_beta   90.00
_cell.angle_gamma   90.00
#
_symmetry.space_group_name_H-M   'P 1'
#
loop_
_entity.id
_entity.type
_entity.pdbx_description
1 polymer ?
#
loop_
_entity_poly.entity_id
_entity_poly.type
_entity_poly.pdbx_seq_one_letter_code
_entity_poly.pdbx_strand_id
1 'polypeptide(L)'
;MRFYIATYRNAFRRSHTLSGKQLAKFLLYSIGFFALLMGLYLLAWQVVIYTPMVDYLTAPGVMQFSIYAVHFFQFIVLLPVVILLMKMVTTYFCRK
;
A
#
# COMPACT_ATOMS: atom_id res chain seq x y z
N MET A 1 11.53 -0.44 9.34
CA MET A 1 11.63 -0.13 7.88
C MET A 1 12.43 -1.15 7.07
N ARG A 2 13.70 -1.47 7.40
CA ARG A 2 14.50 -2.45 6.61
C ARG A 2 13.81 -3.80 6.41
N PHE A 3 13.18 -4.34 7.46
CA PHE A 3 12.38 -5.56 7.38
C PHE A 3 11.22 -5.44 6.38
N TYR A 4 10.45 -4.34 6.46
CA TYR A 4 9.30 -4.10 5.56
C TYR A 4 9.72 -4.05 4.08
N ILE A 5 10.79 -3.30 3.76
CA ILE A 5 11.29 -3.18 2.38
C ILE A 5 11.81 -4.53 1.86
N ALA A 6 12.57 -5.25 2.69
CA ALA A 6 13.06 -6.58 2.33
C ALA A 6 11.89 -7.56 2.10
N THR A 7 10.89 -7.57 2.98
CA THR A 7 9.70 -8.40 2.86
C THR A 7 8.85 -8.02 1.65
N TYR A 8 8.69 -6.73 1.37
CA TYR A 8 7.98 -6.22 0.19
C TYR A 8 8.65 -6.71 -1.10
N ARG A 9 9.98 -6.56 -1.20
CA ARG A 9 10.75 -7.07 -2.35
C ARG A 9 10.69 -8.59 -2.46
N ASN A 10 10.79 -9.28 -1.32
CA ASN A 10 10.74 -10.73 -1.27
C ASN A 10 9.34 -11.30 -1.51
N ALA A 11 8.27 -10.50 -1.36
CA ALA A 11 6.92 -10.90 -1.72
C ALA A 11 6.82 -11.32 -3.19
N PHE A 12 7.65 -10.77 -4.07
CA PHE A 12 7.69 -11.16 -5.48
C PHE A 12 8.58 -12.39 -5.77
N ARG A 13 9.44 -12.81 -4.82
CA ARG A 13 10.29 -13.99 -4.98
C ARG A 13 9.53 -15.28 -4.69
N ARG A 14 9.54 -16.22 -5.63
CA ARG A 14 8.71 -17.44 -5.57
C ARG A 14 9.00 -18.36 -4.37
N SER A 15 10.25 -18.45 -3.91
CA SER A 15 10.64 -19.37 -2.81
C SER A 15 10.49 -18.79 -1.40
N HIS A 16 10.09 -17.53 -1.24
CA HIS A 16 9.99 -16.90 0.07
C HIS A 16 8.58 -17.00 0.64
N THR A 17 8.43 -17.84 1.66
CA THR A 17 7.21 -17.96 2.46
C THR A 17 7.45 -17.40 3.86
N LEU A 18 6.53 -16.56 4.33
CA LEU A 18 6.60 -15.99 5.67
C LEU A 18 5.84 -16.86 6.67
N SER A 19 6.30 -16.88 7.92
CA SER A 19 5.51 -17.41 9.03
C SER A 19 4.29 -16.52 9.30
N GLY A 20 3.19 -17.08 9.82
CA GLY A 20 1.99 -16.30 10.17
C GLY A 20 2.27 -15.10 11.09
N LYS A 21 3.20 -15.24 12.05
CA LYS A 21 3.65 -14.13 12.91
C LYS A 21 4.32 -13.01 12.12
N GLN A 22 5.12 -13.36 11.10
CA GLN A 22 5.79 -12.40 10.24
C GLN A 22 4.81 -11.71 9.28
N LEU A 23 3.80 -12.43 8.80
CA LEU A 23 2.72 -11.87 7.98
C LEU A 23 1.90 -10.85 8.77
N ALA A 24 1.51 -11.16 10.01
CA ALA A 24 0.79 -10.22 10.88
C ALA A 24 1.62 -8.94 11.12
N LYS A 25 2.92 -9.08 11.36
CA LYS A 25 3.84 -7.94 11.49
C LYS A 25 3.93 -7.12 10.19
N PHE A 26 3.96 -7.78 9.03
CA PHE A 26 3.98 -7.12 7.72
C PHE A 26 2.68 -6.37 7.42
N LEU A 27 1.52 -6.94 7.78
CA LEU A 27 0.21 -6.28 7.70
C LEU A 27 0.18 -5.00 8.53
N LEU A 28 0.66 -5.07 9.77
CA LEU A 28 0.68 -3.91 10.67
C LEU A 28 1.58 -2.78 10.11
N TYR A 29 2.76 -3.12 9.56
CA TYR A 29 3.60 -2.14 8.87
C TYR A 29 2.95 -1.61 7.58
N SER A 30 2.18 -2.42 6.87
CA SER A 30 1.46 -2.01 5.66
C SER A 30 0.40 -0.95 5.98
N ILE A 31 -0.35 -1.12 7.07
CA ILE A 31 -1.31 -0.12 7.55
C ILE A 31 -0.59 1.18 7.91
N GLY A 32 0.52 1.10 8.65
CA GLY A 32 1.31 2.29 8.99
C GLY A 32 1.88 3.00 7.75
N PHE A 33 2.34 2.25 6.75
CA PHE A 33 2.84 2.81 5.50
C PHE A 33 1.72 3.45 4.67
N PHE A 34 0.53 2.84 4.63
CA PHE A 34 -0.65 3.45 4.00
C PHE A 34 -1.06 4.76 4.68
N ALA A 35 -1.07 4.79 6.02
CA ALA A 35 -1.34 6.00 6.78
C ALA A 35 -0.33 7.12 6.47
N LEU A 36 0.96 6.78 6.33
CA LEU A 36 1.99 7.73 5.92
C LEU A 36 1.77 8.27 4.49
N LEU A 37 1.41 7.40 3.53
CA LEU A 37 1.07 7.83 2.16
C LEU A 37 -0.13 8.78 2.14
N MET A 38 -1.18 8.46 2.90
CA MET A 38 -2.34 9.33 3.05
C MET A 38 -1.99 10.66 3.73
N GLY A 39 -1.12 10.65 4.75
CA GLY A 39 -0.62 11.86 5.38
C GLY A 39 0.14 12.76 4.41
N LEU A 40 1.05 12.18 3.62
CA LEU A 40 1.77 12.92 2.57
C LEU A 40 0.83 13.47 1.49
N TYR A 41 -0.19 12.70 1.11
CA TYR A 41 -1.22 13.14 0.17
C TYR A 41 -2.01 14.35 0.70
N LEU A 42 -2.41 14.32 1.97
CA LEU A 42 -3.10 15.45 2.61
C LEU A 42 -2.20 16.69 2.70
N LEU A 43 -0.91 16.52 3.02
CA LEU A 43 0.07 17.60 2.99
C LEU A 43 0.24 18.20 1.59
N ALA A 44 0.28 17.36 0.55
CA ALA A 44 0.32 17.82 -0.84
C ALA A 44 -0.93 18.64 -1.19
N TRP A 45 -2.11 18.22 -0.73
CA TRP A 45 -3.35 18.98 -0.89
C TRP A 45 -3.34 20.32 -0.18
N GLN A 46 -2.74 20.42 1.00
CA GLN A 46 -2.56 21.71 1.66
C GLN A 46 -1.78 22.68 0.76
N VAL A 47 -0.68 22.23 0.16
CA VAL A 47 0.10 23.07 -0.77
C VAL A 47 -0.74 23.49 -1.98
N VAL A 48 -1.52 22.57 -2.55
CA VAL A 48 -2.41 22.87 -3.68
C VAL A 48 -3.47 23.92 -3.31
N ILE A 49 -4.05 23.82 -2.12
CA ILE A 49 -5.06 24.78 -1.63
C ILE A 49 -4.44 26.16 -1.38
N TYR A 50 -3.20 26.23 -0.90
CA TYR A 50 -2.49 27.50 -0.65
C TYR A 50 -1.82 28.10 -1.90
N THR A 51 -2.00 27.51 -3.07
CA THR A 51 -1.43 28.01 -4.34
C THR A 51 -2.53 28.34 -5.35
N PRO A 52 -2.26 29.20 -6.36
CA PRO A 52 -3.25 29.54 -7.39
C PRO A 52 -3.67 28.34 -8.26
N MET A 53 -3.08 27.16 -8.06
CA MET A 53 -3.53 25.93 -8.71
C MET A 53 -4.97 25.57 -8.34
N VAL A 54 -5.45 25.98 -7.16
CA VAL A 54 -6.84 25.74 -6.75
C VAL A 54 -7.85 26.36 -7.72
N ASP A 55 -7.50 27.50 -8.35
CA ASP A 55 -8.38 28.21 -9.29
C ASP A 55 -8.55 27.47 -10.62
N TYR A 56 -7.62 26.56 -10.95
CA TYR A 56 -7.67 25.72 -12.15
C TYR A 56 -8.30 24.34 -11.90
N LEU A 57 -8.67 24.03 -10.65
CA LEU A 57 -9.20 22.74 -10.26
C LEU A 57 -10.73 22.76 -10.21
N THR A 58 -11.35 21.78 -10.87
CA THR A 58 -12.80 21.56 -10.77
C THR A 58 -13.11 20.57 -9.64
N ALA A 59 -14.15 20.83 -8.85
CA ALA A 59 -14.60 19.93 -7.78
C ALA A 59 -14.73 18.44 -8.22
N PRO A 60 -15.36 18.11 -9.38
CA PRO A 60 -15.41 16.73 -9.86
C PRO A 60 -14.03 16.17 -10.22
N GLY A 61 -13.14 16.97 -10.83
CA GLY A 61 -11.78 16.56 -11.16
C GLY A 61 -10.95 16.23 -9.91
N VAL A 62 -11.07 17.05 -8.86
CA VAL A 62 -10.42 16.81 -7.56
C VAL A 62 -10.93 15.52 -6.90
N MET A 63 -12.24 15.30 -6.93
CA MET A 63 -12.85 14.09 -6.36
C MET A 63 -12.36 12.84 -7.09
N GLN A 64 -12.39 12.86 -8.42
CA GLN A 64 -11.94 11.75 -9.24
C GLN A 64 -10.45 11.46 -9.05
N PHE A 65 -9.60 12.48 -9.07
CA PHE A 65 -8.18 12.34 -8.79
C PHE A 65 -7.92 11.73 -7.40
N SER A 66 -8.66 12.19 -6.40
CA SER A 66 -8.53 11.67 -5.03
C SER A 66 -8.91 10.21 -4.90
N ILE A 67 -9.99 9.80 -5.54
CA ILE A 67 -10.41 8.40 -5.58
C ILE A 67 -9.32 7.53 -6.23
N TYR A 68 -8.78 7.96 -7.37
CA TYR A 68 -7.70 7.21 -8.03
C TYR A 68 -6.42 7.16 -7.20
N ALA A 69 -6.02 8.27 -6.56
CA ALA A 69 -4.84 8.32 -5.71
C ALA A 69 -4.97 7.35 -4.52
N VAL A 70 -6.12 7.34 -3.85
CA VAL A 70 -6.40 6.42 -2.74
C VAL A 70 -6.35 4.97 -3.20
N HIS A 71 -7.02 4.64 -4.32
CA HIS A 71 -6.98 3.29 -4.87
C HIS A 71 -5.59 2.86 -5.30
N PHE A 72 -4.79 3.78 -5.85
CA PHE A 72 -3.41 3.51 -6.22
C PHE A 72 -2.55 3.19 -4.99
N PHE A 73 -2.71 3.95 -3.89
CA PHE A 73 -2.02 3.66 -2.63
C PHE A 73 -2.47 2.32 -2.03
N GLN A 74 -3.77 2.04 -2.03
CA GLN A 74 -4.30 0.75 -1.60
C GLN A 74 -3.70 -0.39 -2.41
N PHE A 75 -3.62 -0.24 -3.73
CA PHE A 75 -3.05 -1.25 -4.62
C PHE A 75 -1.57 -1.52 -4.31
N ILE A 76 -0.75 -0.47 -4.19
CA ILE A 76 0.68 -0.62 -3.84
C ILE A 76 0.86 -1.36 -2.52
N VAL A 77 0.04 -1.04 -1.52
CA VAL A 77 0.18 -1.61 -0.18
C VAL A 77 -0.38 -3.04 -0.10
N LEU A 78 -1.52 -3.31 -0.75
CA LEU A 78 -2.22 -4.59 -0.66
C LEU A 78 -1.65 -5.65 -1.61
N LEU A 79 -1.12 -5.27 -2.76
CA LEU A 79 -0.57 -6.22 -3.74
C LEU A 79 0.47 -7.20 -3.14
N PRO A 80 1.52 -6.77 -2.41
CA PRO A 80 2.45 -7.69 -1.77
C PRO A 80 1.79 -8.57 -0.69
N VAL A 81 0.79 -8.04 0.02
CA VAL A 81 0.04 -8.79 1.05
C VAL A 81 -0.73 -9.94 0.41
N VAL A 82 -1.44 -9.66 -0.69
CA VAL A 82 -2.21 -10.67 -1.45
C VAL A 82 -1.28 -11.75 -1.98
N ILE A 83 -0.13 -11.38 -2.57
CA ILE A 83 0.84 -12.35 -3.08
C ILE A 83 1.38 -13.24 -1.95
N LEU A 84 1.71 -12.66 -0.78
CA LEU A 84 2.20 -13.41 0.37
C LEU A 84 1.13 -14.36 0.95
N LEU A 85 -0.14 -13.91 0.99
CA LEU A 85 -1.28 -14.74 1.39
C LEU A 85 -1.46 -15.93 0.43
N MET A 86 -1.51 -15.68 -0.87
CA MET A 86 -1.64 -16.73 -1.88
C MET A 86 -0.52 -17.77 -1.77
N LYS A 87 0.72 -17.34 -1.51
CA LYS A 87 1.85 -18.25 -1.29
C LYS A 87 1.66 -19.11 -0.03
N MET A 88 1.26 -18.51 1.08
CA MET A 88 0.98 -19.26 2.31
C MET A 88 -0.13 -20.29 2.10
N VAL A 89 -1.22 -19.89 1.45
CA VAL A 89 -2.33 -20.79 1.10
C VAL A 89 -1.83 -21.95 0.23
N THR A 90 -1.08 -21.65 -0.84
CA THR A 90 -0.50 -22.69 -1.73
C THR A 90 0.42 -23.63 -0.97
N THR A 91 1.31 -23.12 -0.12
CA THR A 91 2.19 -23.96 0.71
C THR A 91 1.41 -24.81 1.71
N TYR A 92 0.32 -24.29 2.27
CA TYR A 92 -0.54 -25.03 3.19
C TYR A 92 -1.29 -26.17 2.49
N PHE A 93 -1.84 -25.92 1.29
CA PHE A 93 -2.56 -26.93 0.51
C PHE A 93 -1.63 -27.96 -0.14
N CYS A 94 -0.45 -27.57 -0.65
CA CYS A 94 0.50 -28.48 -1.30
C CYS A 94 1.43 -29.23 -0.34
N ARG A 95 1.39 -28.96 0.97
CA ARG A 95 2.09 -29.78 2.00
C ARG A 95 1.23 -30.91 2.57
N LYS A 96 -0.05 -31.00 2.20
CA LYS A 96 -0.86 -32.21 2.33
C LYS A 96 -0.71 -33.05 1.08
#